data_AF-A0A7R9VHC7-F1
#
_entry.id   AF-A0A7R9VHC7-F1
#
_cell.length_a   1.000
_cell.length_b   1.000
_cell.length_c   1.000
_cell.angle_alpha   90.00
_cell.angle_beta   90.00
_cell.angle_gamma   90.00
#
_symmetry.space_group_name_H-M   'P 1'
#
loop_
_entity.id
_entity.type
_entity.pdbx_description
1 polymer ?
#
loop_
_entity_poly.entity_id
_entity_poly.type
_entity_poly.pdbx_seq_one_letter_code
_entity_poly.pdbx_strand_id
1 'polypeptide(L)'
;AGAEALPPPPEGPAAADVSGPREYTIEEAKQKAERDALLAAAEAKKLSVKEYLAHIRAEFEALLAENEARPEAERLPRSEFEIDPGLREMVEEETRAREEAARLELAWETEKRRLALAKLRAHFLDGVAQDRVVLRALRNTETYVTTFRTAKLPQALLDELREARAARDATAAAHADASGSPSSGATANGGGGDGAAATGGGGASG
;
A
#
# COMPACT_ATOMS: atom_id res chain seq x y z
N ALA A 1 42.15 8.83 -79.45
CA ALA A 1 40.85 8.59 -78.78
C ALA A 1 41.11 7.65 -77.61
N GLY A 2 40.78 8.09 -76.40
CA GLY A 2 41.01 7.33 -75.16
C GLY A 2 40.76 8.26 -73.98
N ALA A 3 39.50 8.61 -73.76
CA ALA A 3 39.11 9.38 -72.58
C ALA A 3 39.23 8.44 -71.37
N GLU A 4 40.27 8.64 -70.57
CA GLU A 4 40.46 7.98 -69.29
C GLU A 4 39.41 8.53 -68.31
N ALA A 5 38.37 7.74 -68.08
CA ALA A 5 37.25 8.12 -67.22
C ALA A 5 37.73 8.19 -65.76
N LEU A 6 37.51 9.34 -65.13
CA LEU A 6 37.76 9.57 -63.71
C LEU A 6 37.00 8.52 -62.87
N PRO A 7 37.62 7.87 -61.87
CA PRO A 7 36.90 6.92 -61.01
C PRO A 7 35.75 7.63 -60.29
N PRO A 8 34.59 6.94 -60.12
CA PRO A 8 33.45 7.51 -59.41
C PRO A 8 33.84 7.87 -57.97
N PRO A 9 33.28 8.95 -57.41
CA PRO A 9 33.55 9.33 -56.02
C PRO A 9 33.21 8.17 -55.08
N PRO A 10 33.96 7.96 -54.00
CA PRO A 10 33.65 6.91 -53.04
C PRO A 10 32.24 7.16 -52.51
N GLU A 11 31.36 6.20 -52.74
CA GLU A 11 30.02 6.19 -52.17
C GLU A 11 30.19 6.19 -50.64
N GLY A 12 29.91 7.35 -50.02
CA GLY A 12 29.77 7.40 -48.58
C GLY A 12 28.70 6.40 -48.13
N PRO A 13 28.78 5.83 -46.93
CA PRO A 13 27.78 4.87 -46.47
C PRO A 13 26.39 5.49 -46.66
N ALA A 14 25.55 4.82 -47.46
CA ALA A 14 24.18 5.23 -47.70
C ALA A 14 23.47 5.27 -46.35
N ALA A 15 23.32 6.46 -45.78
CA ALA A 15 22.56 6.66 -44.57
C ALA A 15 21.11 6.27 -44.90
N ALA A 16 20.63 5.20 -44.24
CA ALA A 16 19.24 4.80 -44.37
C ALA A 16 18.35 5.98 -43.96
N ASP A 17 17.52 6.45 -44.89
CA ASP A 17 16.63 7.58 -44.66
C ASP A 17 15.54 7.19 -43.65
N VAL A 18 15.10 8.15 -42.84
CA VAL A 18 14.10 7.92 -41.78
C VAL A 18 12.76 7.66 -42.45
N SER A 19 12.32 6.39 -42.46
CA SER A 19 11.21 5.90 -43.26
C SER A 19 9.85 5.91 -42.53
N GLY A 20 9.87 6.13 -41.21
CA GLY A 20 8.68 6.08 -40.36
C GLY A 20 8.54 7.27 -39.39
N PRO A 21 7.31 7.74 -39.08
CA PRO A 21 7.06 8.81 -38.09
C PRO A 21 7.48 8.50 -36.64
N ARG A 22 7.96 7.28 -36.36
CA ARG A 22 8.39 6.78 -35.05
C ARG A 22 9.87 6.43 -34.99
N GLU A 23 10.60 6.62 -36.07
CA GLU A 23 12.04 6.41 -36.12
C GLU A 23 12.72 7.68 -35.61
N TYR A 24 13.67 7.52 -34.68
CA TYR A 24 14.43 8.64 -34.15
C TYR A 24 15.24 9.27 -35.27
N THR A 25 15.28 10.60 -35.30
CA THR A 25 16.23 11.31 -36.16
C THR A 25 17.67 10.99 -35.72
N ILE A 26 18.63 11.15 -36.63
CA ILE A 26 20.06 10.86 -36.35
C ILE A 26 20.56 11.64 -35.12
N GLU A 27 20.14 12.89 -34.97
CA GLU A 27 20.49 13.72 -33.82
C GLU A 27 19.80 13.27 -32.53
N GLU A 28 18.52 12.88 -32.58
CA GLU A 28 17.82 12.31 -31.42
C GLU A 28 18.44 10.98 -30.97
N ALA A 29 18.84 10.13 -31.93
CA ALA A 29 19.53 8.87 -31.66
C ALA A 29 20.88 9.12 -30.98
N LYS A 30 21.63 10.14 -31.44
CA LYS A 30 22.91 10.54 -30.82
C LYS A 30 22.72 11.09 -29.41
N GLN A 31 21.77 12.01 -29.21
CA GLN A 31 21.48 12.58 -27.88
C GLN A 31 21.02 11.51 -26.90
N LYS A 32 20.20 10.56 -27.36
CA LYS A 32 19.78 9.42 -26.54
C LYS A 32 20.95 8.53 -26.18
N ALA A 33 21.82 8.20 -27.14
CA ALA A 33 23.01 7.38 -26.90
C ALA A 33 23.97 8.04 -25.89
N GLU A 34 24.20 9.36 -26.00
CA GLU A 34 25.02 10.12 -25.04
C GLU A 34 24.40 10.12 -23.63
N ARG A 35 23.08 10.32 -23.53
CA ARG A 35 22.35 10.26 -22.26
C ARG A 35 22.41 8.87 -21.63
N ASP A 36 22.20 7.84 -22.43
CA ASP A 36 22.23 6.44 -21.97
C ASP A 36 23.64 6.05 -21.51
N ALA A 37 24.69 6.50 -22.22
CA ALA A 37 26.08 6.30 -21.81
C ALA A 37 26.39 7.02 -20.48
N LEU A 38 25.89 8.24 -20.30
CA LEU A 38 26.06 8.98 -19.04
C LEU A 38 25.34 8.29 -17.87
N LEU A 39 24.12 7.80 -18.09
CA LEU A 39 23.37 7.04 -17.09
C LEU A 39 24.08 5.74 -16.74
N ALA A 40 24.53 4.98 -17.73
CA ALA A 40 25.28 3.74 -17.53
C ALA A 40 26.57 3.98 -16.73
N ALA A 41 27.30 5.07 -17.02
CA ALA A 41 28.51 5.44 -16.27
C ALA A 41 28.19 5.83 -14.81
N ALA A 42 27.09 6.54 -14.57
CA ALA A 42 26.64 6.88 -13.22
C ALA A 42 26.18 5.63 -12.45
N GLU A 43 25.46 4.72 -13.09
CA GLU A 43 25.03 3.46 -12.51
C GLU A 43 26.20 2.53 -12.18
N ALA A 44 27.20 2.43 -13.06
CA ALA A 44 28.42 1.66 -12.82
C ALA A 44 29.17 2.17 -11.57
N LYS A 45 29.34 3.50 -11.43
CA LYS A 45 29.95 4.10 -10.23
C LYS A 45 29.11 3.85 -8.97
N LYS A 46 27.79 3.93 -9.08
CA LYS A 46 26.89 3.63 -7.97
C LYS A 46 26.99 2.16 -7.55
N LEU A 47 27.11 1.25 -8.51
CA LEU A 47 27.26 -0.18 -8.26
C LEU A 47 28.60 -0.46 -7.55
N SER A 48 29.70 0.10 -8.04
CA SER A 48 31.02 -0.13 -7.44
C SER A 48 31.10 0.38 -6.00
N VAL A 49 30.53 1.56 -5.72
CA VAL A 49 30.45 2.08 -4.34
C VAL A 49 29.59 1.18 -3.45
N LYS A 50 28.49 0.64 -3.98
CA LYS A 50 27.63 -0.31 -3.23
C LYS A 50 28.33 -1.62 -2.92
N GLU A 51 29.06 -2.17 -3.89
CA GLU A 51 29.85 -3.39 -3.71
C GLU A 51 30.93 -3.19 -2.65
N TYR A 52 31.64 -2.07 -2.71
CA TYR A 52 32.64 -1.71 -1.70
C TYR A 52 32.01 -1.56 -0.30
N LEU A 53 30.86 -0.89 -0.20
CA LEU A 53 30.15 -0.77 1.07
C LEU A 53 29.66 -2.12 1.60
N ALA A 54 29.19 -3.01 0.73
CA ALA A 54 28.77 -4.36 1.11
C ALA A 54 29.96 -5.18 1.62
N HIS A 55 31.13 -5.03 1.00
CA HIS A 55 32.36 -5.66 1.47
C HIS A 55 32.75 -5.19 2.88
N ILE A 56 32.81 -3.88 3.13
CA ILE A 56 33.13 -3.34 4.47
C ILE A 56 32.10 -3.81 5.52
N ARG A 57 30.82 -3.85 5.16
CA ARG A 57 29.77 -4.33 6.08
C ARG A 57 29.96 -5.80 6.44
N ALA A 58 30.28 -6.64 5.47
CA ALA A 58 30.55 -8.05 5.70
C ALA A 58 31.78 -8.24 6.60
N GLU A 59 32.84 -7.46 6.41
CA GLU A 59 34.00 -7.47 7.30
C GLU A 59 33.63 -7.06 8.74
N PHE A 60 32.83 -6.00 8.88
CA PHE A 60 32.38 -5.54 10.18
C PHE A 60 31.48 -6.57 10.90
N GLU A 61 30.56 -7.21 10.16
CA GLU A 61 29.73 -8.30 10.69
C GLU A 61 30.57 -9.51 11.12
N ALA A 62 31.61 -9.85 10.36
CA ALA A 62 32.55 -10.91 10.74
C ALA A 62 33.30 -10.57 12.04
N LEU A 63 33.75 -9.32 12.21
CA LEU A 63 34.38 -8.86 13.45
C LEU A 63 33.42 -8.92 14.65
N LEU A 64 32.15 -8.55 14.46
CA LEU A 64 31.14 -8.68 15.51
C LEU A 64 30.88 -10.14 15.86
N ALA A 65 30.83 -11.03 14.88
CA ALA A 65 30.66 -12.46 15.11
C ALA A 65 31.87 -13.08 15.84
N GLU A 66 33.10 -12.66 15.51
CA GLU A 66 34.30 -13.08 16.24
C GLU A 66 34.25 -12.60 17.70
N ASN A 67 33.83 -11.36 17.93
CA ASN A 67 33.68 -10.82 19.27
C ASN A 67 32.62 -11.57 20.09
N GLU A 68 31.47 -11.91 19.50
CA GLU A 68 30.43 -12.72 20.15
C GLU A 68 30.89 -14.17 20.43
N ALA A 69 31.77 -14.73 19.60
CA ALA A 69 32.32 -16.06 19.83
C ALA A 69 33.28 -16.13 21.03
N ARG A 70 33.78 -14.98 21.51
CA ARG A 70 34.66 -14.92 22.68
C ARG A 70 33.90 -15.08 24.00
N PRO A 71 34.56 -15.57 25.06
CA PRO A 71 33.99 -15.63 26.39
C PRO A 71 33.48 -14.25 26.84
N GLU A 72 32.38 -14.20 27.61
CA GLU A 72 31.72 -12.94 28.00
C GLU A 72 32.66 -11.91 28.63
N ALA A 73 33.66 -12.37 29.39
CA ALA A 73 34.67 -11.51 30.02
C ALA A 73 35.65 -10.84 29.03
N GLU A 74 35.77 -11.36 27.80
CA GLU A 74 36.68 -10.89 26.75
C GLU A 74 35.93 -10.18 25.61
N ARG A 75 34.60 -10.06 25.69
CA ARG A 75 33.80 -9.39 24.68
C ARG A 75 33.97 -7.87 24.78
N LEU A 76 34.25 -7.25 23.66
CA LEU A 76 34.28 -5.79 23.53
C LEU A 76 32.85 -5.24 23.46
N PRO A 77 32.52 -4.17 24.21
CA PRO A 77 31.26 -3.47 24.05
C PRO A 77 31.21 -2.74 22.71
N ARG A 78 29.99 -2.47 22.22
CA ARG A 78 29.77 -1.87 20.89
C ARG A 78 30.41 -0.48 20.74
N SER A 79 30.57 0.27 21.83
CA SER A 79 31.24 1.57 21.85
C SER A 79 32.72 1.49 21.50
N GLU A 80 33.41 0.37 21.79
CA GLU A 80 34.83 0.18 21.45
C GLU A 80 35.03 -0.07 19.94
N PHE A 81 33.97 -0.42 19.22
CA PHE A 81 33.98 -0.50 17.76
C PHE A 81 33.79 0.88 17.10
N GLU A 82 33.49 1.92 17.87
CA GLU A 82 33.36 3.28 17.36
C GLU A 82 34.73 3.95 17.31
N ILE A 83 35.28 4.08 16.11
CA ILE A 83 36.61 4.68 15.90
C ILE A 83 36.62 6.17 16.25
N ASP A 84 35.53 6.86 15.93
CA ASP A 84 35.37 8.30 16.16
C ASP A 84 33.94 8.61 16.63
N PRO A 85 33.74 8.89 17.93
CA PRO A 85 32.44 9.31 18.47
C PRO A 85 31.94 10.64 17.87
N GLY A 86 32.83 11.57 17.52
CA GLY A 86 32.48 12.87 16.95
C GLY A 86 31.95 12.75 15.51
N LEU A 87 32.45 11.77 14.76
CA LEU A 87 31.95 11.46 13.42
C LEU A 87 30.49 11.00 13.44
N ARG A 88 30.08 10.21 14.46
CA ARG A 88 28.69 9.77 14.62
C ARG A 88 27.77 10.96 14.83
N GLU A 89 28.09 11.83 15.78
CA GLU A 89 27.28 13.01 16.09
C GLU A 89 27.13 13.93 14.87
N MET A 90 28.23 14.20 14.16
CA MET A 90 28.20 15.01 12.95
C MET A 90 27.32 14.40 11.84
N VAL A 91 27.39 13.09 11.63
CA VAL A 91 26.54 12.39 10.63
C VAL A 91 25.07 12.43 11.05
N GLU A 92 24.76 12.28 12.33
CA GLU A 92 23.40 12.37 12.85
C GLU A 92 22.83 13.79 12.70
N GLU A 93 23.64 14.81 12.96
CA GLU A 93 23.27 16.22 12.74
C GLU A 93 23.03 16.53 11.26
N GLU A 94 23.92 16.08 10.36
CA GLU A 94 23.73 16.26 8.92
C GLU A 94 22.46 15.54 8.44
N THR A 95 22.23 14.32 8.92
CA THR A 95 21.03 13.53 8.59
C THR A 95 19.78 14.26 9.03
N ARG A 96 19.75 14.77 10.27
CA ARG A 96 18.61 15.54 10.79
C ARG A 96 18.38 16.82 10.00
N ALA A 97 19.44 17.54 9.66
CA ALA A 97 19.34 18.74 8.83
C ALA A 97 18.77 18.43 7.44
N ARG A 98 19.19 17.33 6.81
CA ARG A 98 18.67 16.87 5.53
C ARG A 98 17.21 16.42 5.62
N GLU A 99 16.82 15.75 6.70
CA GLU A 99 15.43 15.38 6.96
C GLU A 99 14.53 16.60 7.12
N GLU A 100 14.95 17.60 7.89
CA GLU A 100 14.19 18.84 8.07
C GLU A 100 14.09 19.63 6.75
N ALA A 101 15.16 19.70 5.96
CA ALA A 101 15.10 20.32 4.63
C ALA A 101 14.08 19.61 3.72
N ALA A 102 14.13 18.28 3.64
CA ALA A 102 13.17 17.50 2.86
C ALA A 102 11.73 17.68 3.36
N ARG A 103 11.54 17.76 4.68
CA ARG A 103 10.23 18.03 5.29
C ARG A 103 9.70 19.40 4.89
N LEU A 104 10.53 20.43 4.90
CA LEU A 104 10.15 21.79 4.51
C LEU A 104 9.80 21.86 3.01
N GLU A 105 10.60 21.24 2.16
CA GLU A 105 10.35 21.15 0.71
C GLU A 105 9.01 20.47 0.42
N LEU A 106 8.70 19.38 1.12
CA LEU A 106 7.46 18.61 0.94
C LEU A 106 6.27 19.14 1.75
N ALA A 107 6.46 20.11 2.64
CA ALA A 107 5.42 20.58 3.56
C ALA A 107 4.20 21.14 2.81
N TRP A 108 4.45 22.05 1.85
CA TRP A 108 3.39 22.65 1.04
C TRP A 108 2.63 21.61 0.22
N GLU A 109 3.38 20.72 -0.41
CA GLU A 109 2.86 19.67 -1.26
C GLU A 109 2.00 18.66 -0.49
N THR A 110 2.40 18.35 0.73
CA THR A 110 1.65 17.49 1.65
C THR A 110 0.36 18.16 2.08
N GLU A 111 0.41 19.41 2.52
CA GLU A 111 -0.79 20.13 2.98
C GLU A 111 -1.78 20.40 1.84
N LYS A 112 -1.27 20.72 0.63
CA LYS A 112 -2.09 20.86 -0.57
C LYS A 112 -2.85 19.56 -0.87
N ARG A 113 -2.17 18.41 -0.86
CA ARG A 113 -2.80 17.11 -1.09
C ARG A 113 -3.78 16.74 0.02
N ARG A 114 -3.44 17.01 1.28
CA ARG A 114 -4.31 16.82 2.44
C ARG A 114 -5.62 17.59 2.29
N LEU A 115 -5.53 18.88 1.97
CA LEU A 115 -6.69 19.75 1.78
C LEU A 115 -7.52 19.35 0.56
N ALA A 116 -6.88 19.00 -0.56
CA ALA A 116 -7.58 18.53 -1.76
C ALA A 116 -8.38 17.25 -1.47
N LEU A 117 -7.78 16.29 -0.75
CA LEU A 117 -8.45 15.07 -0.31
C LEU A 117 -9.60 15.37 0.65
N ALA A 118 -9.42 16.27 1.61
CA ALA A 118 -10.48 16.68 2.52
C ALA A 118 -11.68 17.29 1.77
N LYS A 119 -11.43 18.15 0.77
CA LYS A 119 -12.48 18.73 -0.09
C LYS A 119 -13.21 17.66 -0.90
N LEU A 120 -12.48 16.72 -1.49
CA LEU A 120 -13.08 15.61 -2.24
C LEU A 120 -13.96 14.73 -1.33
N ARG A 121 -13.49 14.40 -0.13
CA ARG A 121 -14.27 13.63 0.84
C ARG A 121 -15.51 14.38 1.29
N ALA A 122 -15.38 15.65 1.65
CA ALA A 122 -16.50 16.50 2.04
C ALA A 122 -17.57 16.59 0.96
N HIS A 123 -17.17 16.74 -0.30
CA HIS A 123 -18.11 16.86 -1.41
C HIS A 123 -18.74 15.52 -1.80
N PHE A 124 -17.95 14.44 -1.86
CA PHE A 124 -18.39 13.17 -2.44
C PHE A 124 -18.82 12.10 -1.45
N LEU A 125 -18.32 12.10 -0.21
CA LEU A 125 -18.51 11.01 0.75
C LEU A 125 -19.27 11.44 2.01
N ASP A 126 -19.00 12.63 2.55
CA ASP A 126 -19.50 12.99 3.88
C ASP A 126 -21.03 13.08 3.96
N GLY A 127 -21.69 13.46 2.86
CA GLY A 127 -23.15 13.49 2.76
C GLY A 127 -23.82 12.14 2.44
N VAL A 128 -23.05 11.07 2.22
CA VAL A 128 -23.56 9.78 1.73
C VAL A 128 -23.77 8.81 2.90
N ALA A 129 -24.96 8.23 3.00
CA ALA A 129 -25.26 7.17 3.96
C ALA A 129 -24.89 5.80 3.41
N GLN A 130 -25.26 5.52 2.15
CA GLN A 130 -24.93 4.28 1.46
C GLN A 130 -24.53 4.60 0.02
N ASP A 131 -23.43 4.01 -0.43
CA ASP A 131 -22.97 4.15 -1.80
C ASP A 131 -23.64 3.12 -2.75
N ARG A 132 -23.53 3.36 -4.05
CA ARG A 132 -24.02 2.44 -5.07
C ARG A 132 -23.10 1.22 -5.15
N VAL A 133 -23.64 0.07 -4.81
CA VAL A 133 -23.00 -1.24 -4.97
C VAL A 133 -23.65 -1.95 -6.14
N VAL A 134 -22.85 -2.46 -7.07
CA VAL A 134 -23.31 -3.25 -8.22
C VAL A 134 -22.79 -4.68 -8.06
N LEU A 135 -23.71 -5.63 -7.91
CA LEU A 135 -23.41 -7.04 -7.87
C LEU A 135 -23.70 -7.65 -9.24
N ARG A 136 -22.72 -8.32 -9.83
CA ARG A 136 -22.85 -9.01 -11.13
C ARG A 136 -22.85 -10.51 -10.93
N ALA A 137 -23.63 -11.23 -11.72
CA ALA A 137 -23.61 -12.69 -11.69
C ALA A 137 -22.30 -13.22 -12.31
N LEU A 138 -21.74 -14.28 -11.71
CA LEU A 138 -20.44 -14.85 -12.12
C LEU A 138 -20.50 -15.54 -13.49
N ARG A 139 -21.62 -16.20 -13.79
CA ARG A 139 -21.82 -16.99 -15.03
C ARG A 139 -22.52 -16.22 -16.15
N ASN A 140 -23.22 -15.13 -15.81
CA ASN A 140 -23.92 -14.30 -16.76
C ASN A 140 -23.58 -12.83 -16.49
N THR A 141 -22.69 -12.27 -17.31
CA THR A 141 -22.19 -10.90 -17.19
C THR A 141 -23.25 -9.82 -17.45
N GLU A 142 -24.38 -10.18 -18.07
CA GLU A 142 -25.50 -9.25 -18.37
C GLU A 142 -26.46 -9.08 -17.19
N THR A 143 -26.50 -10.04 -16.25
CA THR A 143 -27.38 -9.97 -15.08
C THR A 143 -26.68 -9.28 -13.92
N TYR A 144 -27.28 -8.21 -13.40
CA TYR A 144 -26.77 -7.49 -12.23
C TYR A 144 -27.89 -6.96 -11.34
N VAL A 145 -27.57 -6.79 -10.06
CA VAL A 145 -28.39 -6.08 -9.07
C VAL A 145 -27.61 -4.88 -8.59
N THR A 146 -28.27 -3.73 -8.43
CA THR A 146 -27.65 -2.49 -7.99
C THR A 146 -28.42 -1.90 -6.82
N THR A 147 -27.70 -1.42 -5.81
CA THR A 147 -28.27 -0.48 -4.84
C THR A 147 -28.28 0.92 -5.44
N PHE A 148 -28.96 1.87 -4.79
CA PHE A 148 -28.92 3.29 -5.12
C PHE A 148 -28.19 4.05 -4.02
N ARG A 149 -27.54 5.15 -4.39
CA ARG A 149 -26.86 6.02 -3.44
C ARG A 149 -27.88 6.77 -2.60
N THR A 150 -27.72 6.75 -1.28
CA THR A 150 -28.60 7.46 -0.33
C THR A 150 -27.82 8.52 0.43
N ALA A 151 -28.45 9.68 0.65
CA ALA A 151 -27.88 10.74 1.48
C ALA A 151 -28.14 10.45 2.96
N LYS A 152 -27.29 10.99 3.84
CA LYS A 152 -27.53 10.97 5.29
C LYS A 152 -28.77 11.80 5.63
N LEU A 153 -29.62 11.25 6.49
CA LEU A 153 -30.74 11.99 7.05
C LEU A 153 -30.23 13.07 8.02
N PRO A 154 -30.95 14.20 8.15
CA PRO A 154 -30.66 15.20 9.19
C PRO A 154 -30.68 14.55 10.58
N GLN A 155 -29.81 15.01 11.49
CA GLN A 155 -29.69 14.41 12.82
C GLN A 155 -30.98 14.49 13.63
N ALA A 156 -31.68 15.62 13.59
CA ALA A 156 -32.98 15.78 14.26
C ALA A 156 -33.98 14.68 13.85
N LEU A 157 -34.08 14.40 12.55
CA LEU A 157 -34.97 13.35 12.05
C LEU A 157 -34.48 11.95 12.45
N LEU A 158 -33.17 11.72 12.52
CA LEU A 158 -32.62 10.46 13.00
C LEU A 158 -32.91 10.24 14.50
N ASP A 159 -32.89 11.30 15.29
CA ASP A 159 -33.21 11.28 16.71
C ASP A 159 -34.70 10.96 16.92
N GLU A 160 -35.60 11.67 16.21
CA GLU A 160 -37.04 11.39 16.20
C GLU A 160 -37.36 9.95 15.76
N LEU A 161 -36.72 9.45 14.70
CA LEU A 161 -36.89 8.08 14.23
C LEU A 161 -36.40 7.06 15.26
N ARG A 162 -35.34 7.37 16.02
CA ARG A 162 -34.85 6.50 17.11
C ARG A 162 -35.87 6.44 18.25
N GLU A 163 -36.39 7.58 18.67
CA GLU A 163 -37.43 7.66 19.71
C GLU A 163 -38.72 6.93 19.30
N ALA A 164 -39.19 7.16 18.08
CA ALA A 164 -40.39 6.52 17.54
C ALA A 164 -40.25 4.99 17.44
N ARG A 165 -39.06 4.49 17.07
CA ARG A 165 -38.78 3.04 17.07
C ARG A 165 -38.76 2.47 18.48
N ALA A 166 -38.09 3.12 19.42
CA ALA A 166 -38.04 2.69 20.81
C ALA A 166 -39.45 2.62 21.45
N ALA A 167 -40.32 3.59 21.16
CA ALA A 167 -41.72 3.56 21.62
C ALA A 167 -42.54 2.41 21.00
N ARG A 168 -42.30 2.09 19.72
CA ARG A 168 -42.94 0.93 19.06
C ARG A 168 -42.46 -0.39 19.62
N ASP A 169 -41.17 -0.52 19.90
CA ASP A 169 -40.60 -1.74 20.45
C ASP A 169 -41.09 -1.95 21.89
N ALA A 170 -41.21 -0.88 22.69
CA ALA A 170 -41.79 -0.93 24.03
C ALA A 170 -43.27 -1.34 24.02
N THR A 171 -44.08 -0.80 23.09
CA THR A 171 -45.49 -1.19 22.97
C THR A 171 -45.66 -2.63 22.44
N ALA A 172 -44.78 -3.08 21.54
CA ALA A 172 -44.75 -4.46 21.07
C ALA A 172 -44.35 -5.44 22.18
N ALA A 173 -43.37 -5.10 23.02
CA ALA A 173 -42.97 -5.90 24.18
C ALA A 173 -44.12 -6.03 25.20
N ALA A 174 -44.81 -4.91 25.52
CA ALA A 174 -45.97 -4.93 26.41
C ALA A 174 -47.13 -5.78 25.85
N HIS A 175 -47.34 -5.78 24.52
CA HIS A 175 -48.34 -6.65 23.88
C HIS A 175 -47.92 -8.13 23.83
N ALA A 176 -46.61 -8.42 23.74
CA ALA A 176 -46.09 -9.78 23.84
C ALA A 176 -46.24 -10.33 25.27
N ASP A 177 -45.96 -9.54 26.30
CA ASP A 177 -46.16 -9.91 27.70
C ASP A 177 -47.65 -10.11 28.05
N ALA A 178 -48.55 -9.31 27.46
CA ALA A 178 -50.00 -9.46 27.65
C ALA A 178 -50.61 -10.67 26.91
N SER A 179 -50.00 -11.13 25.81
CA SER A 179 -50.40 -12.34 25.09
C SER A 179 -49.72 -13.61 25.61
N GLY A 180 -48.66 -13.47 26.41
CA GLY A 180 -48.02 -14.52 27.20
C GLY A 180 -48.67 -14.75 28.56
N SER A 181 -50.00 -14.93 28.62
CA SER A 181 -50.62 -15.49 29.82
C SER A 181 -50.55 -17.02 29.76
N PRO A 182 -50.08 -17.71 30.83
CA PRO A 182 -49.80 -19.14 30.79
C PRO A 182 -51.12 -19.90 30.72
N SER A 183 -51.37 -20.63 29.63
CA SER A 183 -52.42 -21.65 29.66
C SER A 183 -51.94 -22.78 30.58
N SER A 184 -52.37 -22.72 31.84
CA SER A 184 -52.34 -23.83 32.77
C SER A 184 -53.26 -24.94 32.24
N GLY A 185 -52.71 -25.83 31.43
CA GLY A 185 -53.35 -27.05 30.95
C GLY A 185 -52.52 -28.25 31.37
N ALA A 186 -52.71 -28.70 32.61
CA ALA A 186 -52.22 -29.99 33.04
C ALA A 186 -52.99 -31.11 32.32
N THR A 187 -52.32 -31.86 31.46
CA THR A 187 -52.67 -33.25 31.17
C THR A 187 -51.40 -34.10 31.24
N ALA A 188 -51.35 -34.91 32.29
CA ALA A 188 -50.42 -36.02 32.39
C ALA A 188 -50.67 -37.00 31.24
N ASN A 189 -49.62 -37.35 30.50
CA ASN A 189 -49.52 -38.67 29.90
C ASN A 189 -48.07 -39.13 29.92
N GLY A 190 -47.84 -40.26 30.60
CA GLY A 190 -46.56 -40.91 30.67
C GLY A 190 -46.21 -41.65 29.38
N GLY A 191 -44.92 -41.88 29.18
CA GLY A 191 -44.40 -42.71 28.10
C GLY A 191 -42.91 -42.47 27.93
N GLY A 192 -42.10 -43.23 28.68
CA GLY A 192 -40.65 -43.18 28.60
C GLY A 192 -40.10 -43.74 27.28
N GLY A 193 -38.82 -43.48 27.03
CA GLY A 193 -38.06 -44.05 25.93
C GLY A 193 -36.72 -43.34 25.76
N ASP A 194 -35.67 -44.03 26.19
CA ASP A 194 -34.27 -43.62 26.30
C ASP A 194 -33.60 -43.14 25.00
N GLY A 195 -32.54 -42.33 25.12
CA GLY A 195 -31.72 -42.00 23.95
C GLY A 195 -30.58 -40.99 24.13
N ALA A 196 -29.58 -41.33 24.95
CA ALA A 196 -28.15 -41.02 24.77
C ALA A 196 -27.67 -39.57 24.59
N ALA A 197 -26.92 -39.14 25.62
CA ALA A 197 -25.99 -38.03 25.61
C ALA A 197 -24.80 -38.25 24.65
N ALA A 198 -24.41 -37.20 23.93
CA ALA A 198 -23.08 -37.06 23.37
C ALA A 198 -22.62 -35.61 23.56
N THR A 199 -21.91 -35.38 24.65
CA THR A 199 -21.02 -34.23 24.87
C THR A 199 -19.80 -34.38 23.96
N GLY A 200 -19.49 -33.36 23.17
CA GLY A 200 -18.25 -33.27 22.41
C GLY A 200 -17.77 -31.82 22.35
N GLY A 201 -16.82 -31.48 23.22
CA GLY A 201 -16.09 -30.22 23.16
C GLY A 201 -14.85 -30.31 22.27
N GLY A 202 -14.25 -29.14 22.00
CA GLY A 202 -12.86 -28.98 21.59
C GLY A 202 -12.64 -28.69 20.09
N GLY A 203 -12.07 -27.53 19.79
CA GLY A 203 -11.60 -27.21 18.44
C GLY A 203 -11.05 -25.79 18.33
N ALA A 204 -9.83 -25.59 18.83
CA ALA A 204 -9.00 -24.41 18.56
C ALA A 204 -8.42 -24.46 17.14
N SER A 205 -8.33 -23.29 16.51
CA SER A 205 -7.49 -22.96 15.35
C SER A 205 -7.72 -21.47 15.07
N GLY A 206 -6.75 -20.59 14.87
CA GLY A 206 -5.31 -20.64 14.63
C GLY A 206 -4.95 -19.25 14.12
#